data_AF-A0A2D8ES55-F1
#
_entry.id   AF-A0A2D8ES55-F1
#
_cell.length_a   1.000
_cell.length_b   1.000
_cell.length_c   1.000
_cell.angle_alpha   90.00
_cell.angle_beta   90.00
_cell.angle_gamma   90.00
#
_symmetry.space_group_name_H-M   'P 1'
#
loop_
_entity.id
_entity.type
_entity.pdbx_description
1 polymer ?
#
loop_
_entity_poly.entity_id
_entity_poly.type
_entity_poly.pdbx_seq_one_letter_code
_entity_poly.pdbx_strand_id
1 'polypeptide(L)' 'MENENLNETLSADTGLKDLVVNYIGEKLAGPEEITVDMAVEVFAAEFPEFLLAVAEENFLRGYEQALADVETMEKQNV' A
#
# COMPACT_ATOMS: atom_id res chain seq x y z
N MET A 1 -11.37 -4.59 -11.05
CA MET A 1 -10.81 -5.52 -10.06
C MET A 1 -10.23 -4.68 -8.96
N GLU A 2 -10.53 -5.02 -7.71
CA GLU A 2 -10.02 -4.34 -6.53
C GLU A 2 -8.98 -5.24 -5.86
N ASN A 3 -8.04 -4.66 -5.10
CA ASN A 3 -7.02 -5.44 -4.41
C ASN A 3 -7.67 -6.19 -3.23
N GLU A 4 -7.68 -7.52 -3.29
CA GLU A 4 -8.31 -8.38 -2.28
C GLU A 4 -7.72 -8.16 -0.88
N ASN A 5 -6.46 -7.73 -0.80
CA ASN A 5 -5.75 -7.48 0.46
C ASN A 5 -6.27 -6.25 1.22
N LEU A 6 -7.13 -5.40 0.62
CA LEU A 6 -7.71 -4.25 1.31
C LEU A 6 -8.58 -4.67 2.51
N ASN A 7 -9.18 -5.87 2.43
CA ASN A 7 -10.02 -6.42 3.50
C ASN A 7 -9.22 -7.15 4.59
N GLU A 8 -7.89 -7.23 4.47
CA GLU A 8 -7.06 -7.91 5.46
C GLU A 8 -7.03 -7.11 6.77
N THR A 9 -7.28 -7.79 7.89
CA THR A 9 -7.17 -7.21 9.23
C THR A 9 -5.71 -7.06 9.64
N LEU A 10 -5.33 -5.87 10.08
CA LEU A 10 -3.99 -5.56 10.54
C LEU A 10 -3.73 -6.12 11.94
N SER A 11 -2.68 -6.93 12.08
CA SER A 11 -2.17 -7.37 13.38
C SER A 11 -1.33 -6.28 14.06
N ALA A 12 -1.41 -6.16 15.38
CA ALA A 12 -0.54 -5.29 16.19
C ALA A 12 0.71 -6.03 16.71
N ASP A 13 1.39 -6.79 15.83
CA ASP A 13 2.49 -7.70 16.20
C ASP A 13 3.88 -7.05 16.28
N THR A 14 4.00 -5.79 15.85
CA THR A 14 5.24 -5.00 15.95
C THR A 14 4.94 -3.61 16.51
N GLY A 15 5.96 -2.94 17.05
CA GLY A 15 5.78 -1.62 17.67
C GLY A 15 5.22 -0.55 16.70
N LEU A 16 5.61 -0.60 15.43
CA LEU A 16 5.05 0.34 14.43
C LEU A 16 3.60 -0.02 14.09
N LYS A 17 3.29 -1.31 13.93
CA LYS A 17 1.92 -1.74 13.63
C LYS A 17 0.98 -1.43 14.79
N ASP A 18 1.39 -1.65 16.03
CA ASP A 18 0.61 -1.29 17.23
C ASP A 18 0.31 0.22 17.26
N LEU A 19 1.32 1.07 17.03
CA LEU A 19 1.13 2.51 16.95
C LEU A 19 0.08 2.90 15.88
N VAL A 20 0.21 2.31 14.68
CA VAL A 20 -0.68 2.61 13.54
C VAL A 20 -2.11 2.12 13.81
N VAL A 21 -2.27 0.87 14.27
CA VAL A 21 -3.58 0.26 14.57
C VAL A 21 -4.30 1.06 15.65
N ASN A 22 -3.62 1.42 16.74
CA ASN A 22 -4.21 2.20 17.82
C ASN A 22 -4.62 3.61 17.35
N TYR A 23 -3.75 4.28 16.59
CA TYR A 23 -4.05 5.61 16.05
C TYR A 23 -5.28 5.61 15.12
N ILE A 24 -5.36 4.64 14.20
CA ILE A 24 -6.50 4.49 13.29
C ILE A 24 -7.76 4.16 14.10
N GLY A 25 -7.67 3.27 15.09
CA GLY A 25 -8.78 2.92 15.98
C GLY A 25 -9.34 4.13 16.71
N GLU A 26 -8.48 4.99 17.27
CA GLU A 26 -8.90 6.25 17.91
C GLU A 26 -9.54 7.21 16.90
N LYS A 27 -8.96 7.33 15.70
CA LYS A 27 -9.45 8.25 14.65
C LYS A 27 -10.83 7.86 14.12
N LEU A 28 -11.09 6.56 13.96
CA LEU A 28 -12.32 6.02 13.39
C LEU A 28 -13.36 5.61 14.45
N ALA A 29 -13.19 6.09 15.69
CA ALA A 29 -14.11 5.87 16.82
C ALA A 29 -14.28 4.39 17.24
N GLY A 30 -13.19 3.63 17.22
CA GLY A 30 -13.07 2.31 17.87
C GLY A 30 -13.77 1.15 17.15
N PRO A 31 -13.54 0.93 15.84
CA PRO A 31 -13.95 -0.32 15.19
C PRO A 31 -13.29 -1.54 15.85
N GLU A 32 -13.96 -2.69 15.79
CA GLU A 32 -13.49 -3.94 16.42
C GLU A 32 -12.22 -4.49 15.74
N GLU A 33 -12.11 -4.31 14.42
CA GLU A 33 -10.97 -4.69 13.61
C GLU A 33 -10.55 -3.53 12.70
N ILE A 34 -9.23 -3.35 12.56
CA ILE A 34 -8.64 -2.37 11.64
C ILE A 34 -8.19 -3.09 10.39
N THR A 35 -8.72 -2.73 9.23
CA THR A 35 -8.32 -3.31 7.94
C THR A 35 -7.25 -2.47 7.24
N VAL A 36 -6.60 -3.05 6.23
CA VAL A 36 -5.69 -2.32 5.33
C VAL A 36 -6.39 -1.13 4.68
N ASP A 37 -7.64 -1.28 4.26
CA ASP A 37 -8.42 -0.18 3.65
C ASP A 37 -8.57 1.03 4.60
N MET A 38 -8.90 0.78 5.87
CA MET A 38 -9.00 1.84 6.89
C MET A 38 -7.65 2.55 7.11
N ALA A 39 -6.54 1.81 7.03
CA ALA A 39 -5.21 2.41 7.09
C ALA A 39 -4.93 3.28 5.86
N VAL A 40 -5.29 2.81 4.67
CA VAL A 40 -5.16 3.60 3.44
C VAL A 40 -6.00 4.88 3.53
N GLU A 41 -7.24 4.81 4.02
CA GLU A 41 -8.11 5.98 4.22
C GLU A 41 -7.46 7.02 5.14
N VAL A 42 -7.00 6.60 6.33
CA VAL A 42 -6.38 7.52 7.30
C VAL A 42 -5.06 8.09 6.78
N PHE A 43 -4.20 7.27 6.16
CA PHE A 43 -2.93 7.75 5.59
C PHE A 43 -3.15 8.69 4.40
N ALA A 44 -4.17 8.44 3.58
CA ALA A 44 -4.52 9.34 2.49
C ALA A 44 -5.01 10.71 3.01
N ALA A 45 -5.72 10.72 4.14
CA ALA A 45 -6.21 11.95 4.75
C ALA A 45 -5.12 12.74 5.49
N GLU A 46 -4.19 12.06 6.17
CA GLU A 46 -3.28 12.70 7.14
C GLU A 46 -1.80 12.64 6.77
N PHE A 47 -1.40 11.74 5.86
CA PHE A 47 -0.04 11.66 5.35
C PHE A 47 0.02 11.47 3.82
N PRO A 48 -0.70 12.32 3.05
CA PRO A 48 -0.88 12.13 1.61
C PRO A 48 0.44 12.16 0.83
N GLU A 49 1.40 13.00 1.21
CA GLU A 49 2.68 13.12 0.52
C GLU A 49 3.50 11.83 0.59
N PHE A 50 3.41 11.08 1.69
CA PHE A 50 4.07 9.79 1.82
C PHE A 50 3.37 8.73 0.97
N LEU A 51 2.04 8.64 1.08
CA LEU A 51 1.27 7.65 0.34
C LEU A 51 1.38 7.87 -1.18
N LEU A 52 1.34 9.12 -1.64
CA LEU A 52 1.52 9.50 -3.05
C LEU A 52 2.92 9.17 -3.54
N ALA A 53 3.98 9.50 -2.78
CA ALA A 53 5.35 9.18 -3.19
C ALA A 53 5.56 7.66 -3.35
N VAL A 54 4.99 6.85 -2.45
CA VAL A 54 5.03 5.38 -2.56
C VAL A 54 4.27 4.89 -3.80
N ALA A 55 3.10 5.46 -4.09
CA ALA A 55 2.29 5.08 -5.26
C ALA A 55 2.98 5.45 -6.58
N GLU A 56 3.49 6.67 -6.70
CA GLU A 56 4.16 7.19 -7.91
C GLU A 56 5.43 6.41 -8.22
N GLU A 57 6.26 6.14 -7.22
CA GLU A 57 7.51 5.38 -7.39
C GLU A 57 7.22 3.93 -7.81
N ASN A 58 6.20 3.28 -7.21
CA ASN A 58 5.78 1.95 -7.63
C ASN A 58 5.24 1.93 -9.06
N PHE A 59 4.48 2.96 -9.46
CA PHE A 59 3.98 3.11 -10.82
C PHE A 59 5.13 3.23 -11.82
N LEU A 60 6.08 4.15 -11.60
CA LEU A 60 7.24 4.35 -12.48
C LEU A 60 8.07 3.07 -12.62
N ARG A 61 8.37 2.37 -11.52
CA ARG A 61 9.10 1.10 -11.54
C ARG A 61 8.39 0.02 -12.34
N GLY A 62 7.06 -0.03 -12.27
CA GLY A 62 6.26 -0.95 -13.08
C GLY A 62 6.44 -0.69 -14.58
N TYR A 63 6.50 0.58 -15.01
CA TYR A 63 6.80 0.92 -16.41
C TYR A 63 8.23 0.56 -16.81
N GLU A 64 9.20 0.88 -15.97
CA GLU A 64 10.61 0.53 -16.23
C GLU A 64 10.78 -0.97 -16.38
N GLN A 65 10.15 -1.77 -15.50
CA GLN A 65 10.17 -3.23 -15.59
C GLN A 65 9.52 -3.71 -16.90
N ALA A 66 8.36 -3.17 -17.27
CA ALA A 66 7.70 -3.57 -18.52
C ALA A 66 8.56 -3.28 -19.75
N LEU A 67 9.26 -2.13 -19.80
CA LEU A 67 10.18 -1.80 -20.89
C LEU A 67 11.39 -2.75 -20.91
N ALA A 68 11.97 -3.05 -19.74
CA ALA A 68 13.08 -3.99 -19.63
C ALA A 68 12.70 -5.42 -20.06
N ASP A 69 11.47 -5.85 -19.76
CA ASP A 69 10.94 -7.14 -20.17
C ASP A 69 10.81 -7.21 -21.70
N VAL A 70 10.29 -6.17 -22.34
CA VAL A 70 10.20 -6.09 -23.82
C VAL A 70 11.60 -6.16 -24.46
N GLU A 71 12.55 -5.37 -23.99
CA GLU A 71 13.93 -5.41 -24.51
C GLU A 71 14.57 -6.79 -24.33
N THR A 72 14.30 -7.45 -23.22
CA THR A 72 14.82 -8.79 -22.93
C THR A 72 14.22 -9.82 -23.88
N MET A 73 12.91 -9.75 -24.13
CA MET A 73 12.23 -10.62 -25.09
C MET A 73 12.73 -10.41 -26.52
N GLU A 74 13.00 -9.17 -26.93
CA GLU A 74 13.59 -8.88 -28.26
C GLU A 74 14.99 -9.49 -28.39
N LYS A 75 15.84 -9.37 -27.36
CA LYS A 75 17.20 -9.94 -27.37
C LYS A 75 17.21 -11.48 -27.34
N GLN A 76 16.19 -12.11 -26.76
CA GLN A 76 16.07 -13.58 -26.70
C GLN A 76 15.44 -14.20 -27.96
N ASN A 77 14.72 -13.42 -28.76
CA ASN A 77 14.10 -13.87 -30.01
C ASN A 77 15.01 -13.65 -31.25
N VAL A 78 16.30 -13.37 -31.04
CA VAL A 78 17.36 -13.27 -32.07
C VAL A 78 18.38 -14.38 -31.89
#